data_AF-A0A940VR68-F1
#
_entry.id   AF-A0A940VR68-F1
#
_cell.length_a   1.000
_cell.length_b   1.000
_cell.length_c   1.000
_cell.angle_alpha   90.00
_cell.angle_beta   90.00
_cell.angle_gamma   90.00
#
_symmetry.space_group_name_H-M   'P 1'
#
loop_
_entity.id
_entity.type
_entity.pdbx_description
1 polymer ?
#
loop_
_entity_poly.entity_id
_entity_poly.type
_entity_poly.pdbx_seq_one_letter_code
_entity_poly.pdbx_strand_id
1 'polypeptide(L)'
;MVAHPQTGAGNDTREPVSILPLLEARVFAYDLLRRIFLQEPAQDFLVKLSQNELVLAFPFQEENEDIVQGVQKLAAYLKACSAEGLAQAEYEKLHWEYTRLFIGPHEVAAPPWESVYLNKDKLLFQQETRLVRLAYLKYAFLPLLYQQEADDHIGLECDFMYQLANLAYEKAEANDS
;
A
#
# COMPACT_ATOMS: atom_id res chain seq x y z
N MET A 1 61.58 -4.90 -28.86
CA MET A 1 60.27 -5.10 -29.51
C MET A 1 59.35 -5.69 -28.46
N VAL A 2 58.58 -4.85 -27.76
CA VAL A 2 57.62 -5.30 -26.74
C VAL A 2 56.27 -4.71 -27.13
N ALA A 3 55.33 -5.59 -27.46
CA ALA A 3 53.97 -5.21 -27.80
C ALA A 3 53.21 -4.84 -26.52
N HIS A 4 52.63 -3.64 -26.48
CA HIS A 4 51.64 -3.29 -25.46
C HIS A 4 50.25 -3.79 -25.90
N PRO A 5 49.49 -4.44 -25.01
CA PRO A 5 48.13 -4.85 -25.31
C PRO A 5 47.20 -3.65 -25.26
N GLN A 6 46.34 -3.53 -26.27
CA GLN A 6 45.22 -2.59 -26.30
C GLN A 6 44.19 -3.04 -25.27
N THR A 7 44.02 -2.28 -24.19
CA THR A 7 42.87 -2.42 -23.29
C THR A 7 41.64 -1.86 -23.99
N GLY A 8 40.75 -2.76 -24.42
CA GLY A 8 39.43 -2.40 -24.93
C GLY A 8 38.62 -1.73 -23.83
N ALA A 9 38.27 -0.46 -24.04
CA ALA A 9 37.23 0.21 -23.29
C ALA A 9 35.88 -0.42 -23.70
N GLY A 10 35.40 -1.36 -22.91
CA GLY A 10 34.01 -1.82 -22.99
C GLY A 10 33.11 -0.64 -22.64
N ASN A 11 32.44 -0.10 -23.65
CA ASN A 11 31.44 0.94 -23.52
C ASN A 11 30.21 0.29 -22.84
N ASP A 12 30.13 0.36 -21.52
CA ASP A 12 28.97 -0.07 -20.73
C ASP A 12 27.87 0.97 -20.89
N THR A 13 27.27 1.04 -22.07
CA THR A 13 26.07 1.81 -22.36
C THR A 13 24.86 1.01 -21.86
N ARG A 14 24.69 0.94 -20.55
CA ARG A 14 23.39 0.60 -19.98
C ARG A 14 22.47 1.79 -20.23
N GLU A 15 21.48 1.58 -21.10
CA GLU A 15 20.34 2.48 -21.26
C GLU A 15 19.81 2.85 -19.86
N PRO A 16 19.56 4.14 -19.56
CA PRO A 16 18.99 4.51 -18.27
C PRO A 16 17.64 3.81 -18.10
N VAL A 17 17.54 2.97 -17.07
CA VAL A 17 16.30 2.28 -16.75
C VAL A 17 15.28 3.33 -16.31
N SER A 18 14.17 3.46 -17.04
CA SER A 18 13.08 4.36 -16.65
C SER A 18 12.51 3.92 -15.31
N ILE A 19 12.31 4.88 -14.41
CA ILE A 19 11.73 4.65 -13.08
C ILE A 19 10.19 4.66 -13.10
N LEU A 20 9.58 5.12 -14.19
CA LEU A 20 8.12 5.27 -14.30
C LEU A 20 7.34 3.98 -13.97
N PRO A 21 7.72 2.80 -14.49
CA PRO A 21 7.00 1.55 -14.16
C PRO A 21 7.04 1.22 -12.66
N LEU A 22 8.13 1.55 -11.97
CA LEU A 22 8.23 1.35 -10.51
C LEU A 22 7.35 2.34 -9.75
N LEU A 23 7.18 3.57 -10.25
CA LEU A 23 6.30 4.56 -9.64
C LEU A 23 4.83 4.19 -9.85
N GLU A 24 4.45 3.73 -11.05
CA GLU A 24 3.10 3.20 -11.34
C GLU A 24 2.76 2.02 -10.41
N ALA A 25 3.69 1.06 -10.26
CA ALA A 25 3.52 -0.07 -9.35
C ALA A 25 3.26 0.39 -7.91
N ARG A 26 4.00 1.40 -7.44
CA ARG A 26 3.80 1.98 -6.09
C ARG A 26 2.46 2.70 -5.97
N VAL A 27 2.07 3.49 -6.97
CA VAL A 27 0.76 4.15 -7.01
C VAL A 27 -0.36 3.11 -6.90
N PHE A 28 -0.28 2.03 -7.69
CA PHE A 28 -1.25 0.94 -7.63
C PHE A 28 -1.31 0.26 -6.25
N ALA A 29 -0.16 -0.16 -5.71
CA ALA A 29 -0.10 -0.89 -4.46
C ALA A 29 -0.65 -0.05 -3.28
N TYR A 30 -0.21 1.21 -3.15
CA TYR A 30 -0.67 2.08 -2.08
C TYR A 30 -2.13 2.50 -2.26
N ASP A 31 -2.64 2.64 -3.50
CA ASP A 31 -4.07 2.91 -3.72
C ASP A 31 -4.95 1.75 -3.26
N LEU A 32 -4.53 0.51 -3.51
CA LEU A 32 -5.28 -0.65 -3.04
C LEU A 32 -5.23 -0.74 -1.50
N LEU A 33 -4.04 -0.64 -0.92
CA LEU A 33 -3.85 -0.79 0.53
C LEU A 33 -4.56 0.30 1.33
N ARG A 34 -4.46 1.58 0.92
CA ARG A 34 -5.14 2.67 1.63
C ARG A 34 -6.66 2.48 1.61
N ARG A 35 -7.26 1.97 0.52
CA ARG A 35 -8.71 1.73 0.42
C ARG A 35 -9.19 0.56 1.27
N ILE A 36 -8.33 -0.42 1.54
CA ILE A 36 -8.65 -1.59 2.37
C ILE A 36 -8.47 -1.25 3.85
N PHE A 37 -7.38 -0.55 4.21
CA PHE A 37 -7.03 -0.34 5.61
C PHE A 37 -7.60 0.94 6.20
N LEU A 38 -7.85 2.01 5.44
CA LEU A 38 -8.29 3.28 6.02
C LEU A 38 -9.74 3.23 6.52
N GLN A 39 -10.61 2.54 5.81
CA GLN A 39 -12.02 2.34 6.18
C GLN A 39 -12.46 0.97 5.68
N GLU A 40 -13.54 0.45 6.27
CA GLU A 40 -14.15 -0.78 5.80
C GLU A 40 -14.50 -0.68 4.30
N PRO A 41 -14.00 -1.60 3.45
CA PRO A 41 -14.24 -1.53 2.03
C PRO A 41 -15.71 -1.78 1.70
N ALA A 42 -16.34 -0.82 1.04
CA ALA A 42 -17.73 -0.94 0.60
C ALA A 42 -17.95 -2.17 -0.30
N GLN A 43 -19.13 -2.78 -0.21
CA GLN A 43 -19.51 -3.97 -0.99
C GLN A 43 -19.25 -3.80 -2.49
N ASP A 44 -19.65 -2.67 -3.08
CA ASP A 44 -19.44 -2.38 -4.51
C ASP A 44 -17.97 -2.34 -4.90
N PHE A 45 -17.09 -1.89 -3.99
CA PHE A 45 -15.65 -1.90 -4.23
C PHE A 45 -15.11 -3.33 -4.26
N LEU A 46 -15.54 -4.17 -3.32
CA LEU A 46 -15.14 -5.59 -3.27
C LEU A 46 -15.64 -6.38 -4.49
N VAL A 47 -16.87 -6.11 -4.94
CA VAL A 47 -17.42 -6.71 -6.17
C VAL A 47 -16.56 -6.33 -7.37
N LYS A 48 -16.23 -5.05 -7.54
CA LYS A 48 -15.34 -4.58 -8.63
C LYS A 48 -13.95 -5.19 -8.53
N LEU A 49 -13.40 -5.31 -7.32
CA LEU A 49 -12.10 -5.92 -7.09
C LEU A 49 -12.10 -7.40 -7.50
N SER A 50 -13.19 -8.12 -7.24
CA SER A 50 -13.37 -9.52 -7.62
C SER A 50 -13.55 -9.74 -9.12
N GLN A 51 -14.21 -8.81 -9.83
CA GLN A 51 -14.52 -8.94 -11.25
C GLN A 51 -13.33 -8.60 -12.15
N ASN A 52 -12.51 -7.66 -11.73
CA ASN A 52 -11.43 -7.13 -12.55
C ASN A 52 -10.09 -7.84 -12.33
N GLU A 53 -10.05 -8.87 -11.47
CA GLU A 53 -8.84 -9.61 -11.10
C GLU A 53 -7.65 -8.71 -10.68
N LEU A 54 -7.92 -7.47 -10.24
CA LEU A 54 -6.89 -6.45 -9.97
C LEU A 54 -5.85 -6.91 -8.96
N VAL A 55 -6.26 -7.74 -8.01
CA VAL A 55 -5.36 -8.30 -6.99
C VAL A 55 -4.25 -9.16 -7.61
N LEU A 56 -4.50 -9.83 -8.74
CA LEU A 56 -3.49 -10.62 -9.44
C LEU A 56 -2.39 -9.75 -10.06
N ALA A 57 -2.67 -8.46 -10.30
CA ALA A 57 -1.71 -7.48 -10.79
C ALA A 57 -0.92 -6.79 -9.66
N PHE A 58 -1.06 -7.23 -8.41
CA PHE A 58 -0.27 -6.66 -7.31
C PHE A 58 1.23 -6.82 -7.58
N PRO A 59 2.03 -5.74 -7.46
CA PRO A 59 3.41 -5.75 -7.91
C PRO A 59 4.32 -6.58 -7.01
N PHE A 60 5.51 -6.87 -7.52
CA PHE A 60 6.61 -7.53 -6.80
C PHE A 60 6.38 -8.97 -6.35
N GLN A 61 5.48 -9.70 -7.04
CA GLN A 61 5.20 -11.11 -6.75
C GLN A 61 6.39 -12.03 -7.07
N GLU A 62 7.20 -11.73 -8.08
CA GLU A 62 8.34 -12.57 -8.45
C GLU A 62 9.50 -12.44 -7.43
N GLU A 63 9.50 -11.34 -6.68
CA GLU A 63 10.57 -10.95 -5.78
C GLU A 63 10.28 -11.28 -4.31
N ASN A 64 9.03 -11.64 -3.95
CA ASN A 64 8.64 -11.87 -2.57
C ASN A 64 7.54 -12.94 -2.43
N GLU A 65 7.89 -14.06 -1.79
CA GLU A 65 6.98 -15.19 -1.56
C GLU A 65 5.77 -14.84 -0.67
N ASP A 66 5.92 -13.93 0.29
CA ASP A 66 4.80 -13.50 1.15
C ASP A 66 3.78 -12.69 0.35
N ILE A 67 4.23 -11.89 -0.62
CA ILE A 67 3.34 -11.18 -1.56
C ILE A 67 2.56 -12.19 -2.40
N VAL A 68 3.23 -13.21 -2.96
CA VAL A 68 2.56 -14.28 -3.72
C VAL A 68 1.47 -14.95 -2.87
N GLN A 69 1.80 -15.33 -1.63
CA GLN A 69 0.85 -15.96 -0.73
C GLN A 69 -0.33 -15.04 -0.39
N GLY A 70 -0.07 -13.75 -0.15
CA GLY A 70 -1.10 -12.74 0.12
C GLY A 70 -2.05 -12.56 -1.06
N VAL A 71 -1.51 -12.40 -2.26
CA VAL A 71 -2.27 -12.28 -3.52
C VAL A 71 -3.13 -13.52 -3.75
N GLN A 72 -2.56 -14.72 -3.59
CA GLN A 72 -3.31 -15.97 -3.77
C GLN A 72 -4.47 -16.11 -2.78
N LYS A 73 -4.24 -15.79 -1.50
CA LYS A 73 -5.30 -15.83 -0.47
C LYS A 73 -6.42 -14.84 -0.78
N LEU A 74 -6.07 -13.61 -1.14
CA LEU A 74 -7.05 -12.57 -1.46
C LEU A 74 -7.81 -12.89 -2.75
N ALA A 75 -7.13 -13.38 -3.80
CA ALA A 75 -7.75 -13.80 -5.04
C ALA A 75 -8.71 -14.99 -4.84
N ALA A 76 -8.31 -15.98 -4.03
CA ALA A 76 -9.18 -17.12 -3.69
C ALA A 76 -10.44 -16.68 -2.93
N TYR A 77 -10.28 -15.78 -1.96
CA TYR A 77 -11.40 -15.20 -1.21
C TYR A 77 -12.36 -14.44 -2.13
N LEU A 78 -11.85 -13.52 -2.95
CA LEU A 78 -12.65 -12.73 -3.88
C LEU A 78 -13.34 -13.57 -4.95
N LYS A 79 -12.70 -14.64 -5.42
CA LYS A 79 -13.29 -15.59 -6.39
C LYS A 79 -14.46 -16.36 -5.79
N ALA A 80 -14.36 -16.76 -4.52
CA ALA A 80 -15.48 -17.37 -3.82
C ALA A 80 -16.67 -16.40 -3.74
N CYS A 81 -16.41 -15.10 -3.62
CA CYS A 81 -17.44 -14.08 -3.63
C CYS A 81 -18.00 -13.72 -5.02
N SER A 82 -17.29 -13.98 -6.13
CA SER A 82 -17.73 -13.54 -7.47
C SER A 82 -18.67 -14.53 -8.16
N ALA A 83 -18.61 -15.82 -7.82
CA ALA A 83 -19.45 -16.86 -8.43
C ALA A 83 -20.96 -16.68 -8.15
N GLU A 84 -21.31 -16.06 -7.02
CA GLU A 84 -22.70 -15.79 -6.62
C GLU A 84 -23.02 -14.28 -6.48
N GLY A 85 -22.07 -13.40 -6.84
CA GLY A 85 -22.01 -12.04 -6.31
C GLY A 85 -21.65 -12.06 -4.82
N LEU A 86 -21.08 -10.97 -4.29
CA LEU A 86 -20.67 -10.94 -2.88
C LEU A 86 -21.93 -10.94 -2.02
N ALA A 87 -22.41 -12.15 -1.70
CA ALA A 87 -23.69 -12.37 -1.05
C ALA A 87 -23.74 -11.56 0.25
N GLN A 88 -24.92 -11.04 0.58
CA GLN A 88 -25.11 -10.19 1.75
C GLN A 88 -24.53 -10.82 3.02
N ALA A 89 -24.69 -12.14 3.19
CA ALA A 89 -24.15 -12.88 4.32
C ALA A 89 -22.60 -12.91 4.36
N GLU A 90 -21.92 -12.96 3.21
CA GLU A 90 -20.45 -12.89 3.16
C GLU A 90 -19.95 -11.48 3.42
N TYR A 91 -20.66 -10.46 2.93
CA TYR A 91 -20.37 -9.07 3.28
C TYR A 91 -20.50 -8.83 4.79
N GLU A 92 -21.58 -9.33 5.40
CA GLU A 92 -21.80 -9.22 6.84
C GLU A 92 -20.71 -9.93 7.67
N LYS A 93 -20.24 -11.10 7.22
CA LYS A 93 -19.10 -11.77 7.86
C LYS A 93 -17.84 -10.92 7.79
N LEU A 94 -17.54 -10.34 6.62
CA LEU A 94 -16.38 -9.47 6.44
C LEU A 94 -16.49 -8.22 7.33
N HIS A 95 -17.68 -7.61 7.42
CA HIS A 95 -17.95 -6.48 8.29
C HIS A 95 -17.61 -6.77 9.76
N TRP A 96 -18.08 -7.91 10.28
CA TRP A 96 -17.77 -8.31 11.65
C TRP A 96 -16.29 -8.63 11.86
N GLU A 97 -15.63 -9.28 10.90
CA GLU A 97 -14.20 -9.54 10.97
C GLU A 97 -13.38 -8.25 10.92
N TYR A 98 -13.73 -7.30 10.06
CA TYR A 98 -13.09 -5.99 9.99
C TYR A 98 -13.23 -5.24 11.31
N THR A 99 -14.44 -5.23 11.87
CA THR A 99 -14.74 -4.60 13.16
C THR A 99 -13.92 -5.22 14.30
N ARG A 100 -13.85 -6.57 14.35
CA ARG A 100 -13.06 -7.33 15.33
C ARG A 100 -11.56 -7.07 15.21
N LEU A 101 -11.05 -6.91 14.00
CA LEU A 101 -9.62 -6.73 13.73
C LEU A 101 -9.15 -5.30 13.99
N PHE A 102 -9.93 -4.28 13.61
CA PHE A 102 -9.44 -2.91 13.48
C PHE A 102 -10.22 -1.85 14.27
N ILE A 103 -11.50 -2.06 14.59
CA ILE A 103 -12.38 -0.99 15.10
C ILE A 103 -12.68 -1.13 16.61
N GLY A 104 -13.07 -2.32 17.08
CA GLY A 104 -13.49 -2.53 18.47
C GLY A 104 -14.99 -2.81 18.59
N PRO A 105 -15.59 -2.74 19.79
CA PRO A 105 -15.33 -1.75 20.85
C PRO A 105 -14.35 -2.19 21.95
N HIS A 106 -13.81 -3.41 21.88
CA HIS A 106 -12.81 -3.92 22.82
C HIS A 106 -11.40 -3.77 22.23
N GLU A 107 -10.38 -4.29 22.95
CA GLU A 107 -9.03 -4.41 22.40
C GLU A 107 -9.10 -5.12 21.04
N VAL A 108 -8.65 -4.43 20.00
CA VAL A 108 -8.70 -4.92 18.63
C VAL A 108 -7.57 -5.91 18.39
N ALA A 109 -7.83 -6.95 17.60
CA ALA A 109 -6.86 -8.04 17.42
C ALA A 109 -5.64 -7.65 16.56
N ALA A 110 -5.79 -6.63 15.70
CA ALA A 110 -4.73 -6.11 14.85
C ALA A 110 -4.79 -4.57 14.84
N PRO A 111 -4.35 -3.90 15.93
CA PRO A 111 -4.41 -2.45 16.04
C PRO A 111 -3.77 -1.78 14.82
N PRO A 112 -4.47 -0.90 14.08
CA PRO A 112 -3.94 -0.33 12.84
C PRO A 112 -2.96 0.83 13.04
N TRP A 113 -2.43 1.05 14.24
CA TRP A 113 -1.59 2.21 14.58
C TRP A 113 -0.13 1.81 14.86
N GLU A 114 0.82 2.49 14.22
CA GLU A 114 2.27 2.28 14.42
C GLU A 114 2.66 2.36 15.91
N SER A 115 2.14 3.36 16.62
CA SER A 115 2.44 3.61 18.04
C SER A 115 2.11 2.42 18.94
N VAL A 116 1.13 1.59 18.60
CA VAL A 116 0.80 0.37 19.38
C VAL A 116 1.91 -0.68 19.31
N TYR A 117 2.70 -0.69 18.22
CA TYR A 117 3.78 -1.64 18.02
C TYR A 117 5.14 -1.11 18.47
N LEU A 118 5.37 0.20 18.38
CA LEU A 118 6.65 0.82 18.73
C LEU A 118 6.71 1.29 20.19
N ASN A 119 5.58 1.70 20.75
CA ASN A 119 5.51 2.16 22.12
C ASN A 119 5.25 0.99 23.08
N LYS A 120 6.08 0.87 24.12
CA LYS A 120 5.95 -0.16 25.16
C LYS A 120 4.62 -0.11 25.91
N ASP A 121 4.04 1.08 26.02
CA ASP A 121 2.77 1.32 26.72
C ASP A 121 1.56 1.12 25.80
N LYS A 122 1.78 0.88 24.49
CA LYS A 122 0.73 0.69 23.46
C LYS A 122 -0.31 1.82 23.41
N LEU A 123 0.10 3.03 23.79
CA LEU A 123 -0.75 4.21 23.80
C LEU A 123 -0.70 4.91 22.44
N LEU A 124 -1.84 5.45 22.01
CA LEU A 124 -1.95 6.30 20.82
C LEU A 124 -1.54 7.74 21.11
N PHE A 125 -1.34 8.52 20.04
CA PHE A 125 -1.01 9.95 20.07
C PHE A 125 0.29 10.27 20.81
N GLN A 126 1.27 9.39 20.67
CA GLN A 126 2.57 9.49 21.31
C GLN A 126 3.58 10.20 20.40
N GLN A 127 4.87 9.99 20.67
CA GLN A 127 5.94 10.61 19.89
C GLN A 127 5.90 10.16 18.42
N GLU A 128 5.58 8.90 18.17
CA GLU A 128 5.47 8.26 16.86
C GLU A 128 4.43 8.98 15.99
N THR A 129 3.19 9.11 16.48
CA THR A 129 2.11 9.87 15.81
C THR A 129 2.53 11.30 15.45
N ARG A 130 3.29 11.97 16.33
CA ARG A 130 3.80 13.33 16.06
C ARG A 130 4.85 13.33 14.94
N LEU A 131 5.76 12.34 14.92
CA LEU A 131 6.78 12.23 13.89
C LEU A 131 6.14 11.98 12.52
N VAL A 132 5.12 11.13 12.46
CA VAL A 132 4.32 10.88 11.25
C VAL A 132 3.65 12.17 10.76
N ARG A 133 3.01 12.93 11.65
CA ARG A 133 2.44 14.26 11.31
C ARG A 133 3.48 15.21 10.73
N LEU A 134 4.68 15.27 11.29
CA LEU A 134 5.75 16.12 10.78
C LEU A 134 6.20 15.68 9.37
N ALA A 135 6.19 14.38 9.08
CA ALA A 135 6.47 13.87 7.74
C ALA A 135 5.40 14.34 6.73
N TYR A 136 4.11 14.29 7.08
CA TYR A 136 3.03 14.80 6.24
C TYR A 136 3.19 16.30 5.96
N LEU A 137 3.41 17.08 7.02
CA LEU A 137 3.54 18.54 6.94
C LEU A 137 4.76 19.00 6.13
N LYS A 138 5.83 18.20 6.05
CA LYS A 138 6.99 18.47 5.17
C LYS A 138 6.59 18.60 3.69
N TYR A 139 5.51 17.93 3.29
CA TYR A 139 4.94 17.98 1.95
C TYR A 139 3.67 18.84 1.87
N ALA A 140 3.40 19.63 2.92
CA ALA A 140 2.19 20.44 3.06
C ALA A 140 0.89 19.62 2.99
N PHE A 141 0.93 18.35 3.40
CA PHE A 141 -0.23 17.49 3.46
C PHE A 141 -0.90 17.49 4.84
N LEU A 142 -2.22 17.41 4.82
CA LEU A 142 -3.06 17.20 5.99
C LEU A 142 -3.83 15.87 5.80
N PRO A 143 -3.82 14.94 6.77
CA PRO A 143 -4.47 13.66 6.60
C PRO A 143 -6.00 13.81 6.56
N LEU A 144 -6.67 12.93 5.80
CA LEU A 144 -8.11 12.98 5.55
C LEU A 144 -8.95 13.00 6.84
N LEU A 145 -8.53 12.24 7.86
CA LEU A 145 -9.20 12.08 9.15
C LEU A 145 -8.50 12.87 10.27
N TYR A 146 -7.88 14.00 9.93
CA TYR A 146 -7.18 14.82 10.92
C TYR A 146 -8.05 15.13 12.15
N GLN A 147 -7.48 14.91 13.34
CA GLN A 147 -8.13 14.99 14.66
C GLN A 147 -9.21 13.94 14.95
N GLN A 148 -9.63 13.15 13.96
CA GLN A 148 -10.60 12.07 14.12
C GLN A 148 -9.90 10.71 14.26
N GLU A 149 -8.75 10.55 13.61
CA GLU A 149 -7.90 9.36 13.63
C GLU A 149 -6.46 9.76 14.01
N ALA A 150 -5.72 8.85 14.63
CA ALA A 150 -4.29 9.05 14.89
C ALA A 150 -3.50 9.00 13.58
N ASP A 151 -2.60 9.95 13.37
CA ASP A 151 -1.92 10.14 12.09
C ASP A 151 -1.04 8.96 11.67
N ASP A 152 -0.64 8.12 12.64
CA ASP A 152 0.12 6.88 12.48
C ASP A 152 -0.77 5.64 12.23
N HIS A 153 -2.03 5.86 11.84
CA HIS A 153 -2.88 4.80 11.33
C HIS A 153 -2.38 4.33 9.96
N ILE A 154 -2.17 3.02 9.77
CA ILE A 154 -1.55 2.43 8.57
C ILE A 154 -2.27 2.81 7.27
N GLY A 155 -3.60 2.96 7.32
CA GLY A 155 -4.38 3.45 6.18
C GLY A 155 -4.03 4.89 5.78
N LEU A 156 -3.75 5.77 6.75
CA LEU A 156 -3.32 7.16 6.49
C LEU A 156 -1.88 7.22 5.99
N GLU A 157 -1.00 6.38 6.53
CA GLU A 157 0.38 6.27 6.04
C GLU A 157 0.42 5.74 4.60
N CYS A 158 -0.41 4.75 4.27
CA CYS A 158 -0.57 4.26 2.91
C CYS A 158 -1.14 5.36 1.98
N ASP A 159 -2.08 6.18 2.43
CA ASP A 159 -2.57 7.33 1.66
C ASP A 159 -1.46 8.36 1.44
N PHE A 160 -0.66 8.67 2.45
CA PHE A 160 0.51 9.54 2.31
C PHE A 160 1.51 9.01 1.27
N MET A 161 1.82 7.71 1.32
CA MET A 161 2.71 7.07 0.36
C MET A 161 2.14 7.05 -1.05
N TYR A 162 0.82 6.89 -1.21
CA TYR A 162 0.12 7.05 -2.48
C TYR A 162 0.30 8.47 -3.03
N GLN A 163 0.09 9.51 -2.22
CA GLN A 163 0.29 10.91 -2.66
C GLN A 163 1.74 11.18 -3.07
N LEU A 164 2.72 10.68 -2.31
CA LEU A 164 4.13 10.82 -2.66
C LEU A 164 4.50 10.07 -3.94
N ALA A 165 3.92 8.89 -4.18
CA ALA A 165 4.15 8.13 -5.40
C ALA A 165 3.60 8.88 -6.62
N ASN A 166 2.41 9.48 -6.54
CA ASN A 166 1.86 10.31 -7.61
C ASN A 166 2.73 11.55 -7.88
N LEU A 167 3.12 12.29 -6.84
CA LEU A 167 4.00 13.46 -6.99
C LEU A 167 5.35 13.09 -7.62
N ALA A 168 5.90 11.92 -7.29
CA ALA A 168 7.12 11.43 -7.89
C ALA A 168 6.92 11.03 -9.36
N TYR A 169 5.81 10.35 -9.67
CA TYR A 169 5.44 9.96 -11.04
C TYR A 169 5.30 11.18 -11.94
N GLU A 170 4.49 12.17 -11.54
CA GLU A 170 4.28 13.41 -12.31
C GLU A 170 5.58 14.15 -12.62
N LYS A 171 6.49 14.21 -11.64
CA LYS A 171 7.80 14.85 -11.82
C LYS A 171 8.74 14.06 -12.71
N ALA A 172 8.72 12.73 -12.63
CA ALA A 172 9.53 11.88 -13.49
C ALA A 172 9.02 11.95 -14.93
N GLU A 173 7.71 11.86 -15.14
CA GLU A 173 7.07 11.93 -16.46
C GLU A 173 7.35 13.28 -17.16
N ALA A 174 7.32 14.38 -16.40
CA ALA A 174 7.65 15.71 -16.91
C ALA A 174 9.13 15.92 -17.26
N ASN A 175 10.04 15.12 -16.68
CA ASN A 175 11.47 15.15 -17.02
C ASN A 175 11.82 14.24 -18.20
N ASP A 176 11.01 13.21 -18.45
CA ASP A 176 11.14 12.27 -19.57
C ASP A 176 10.44 12.78 -20.86
N SER A 177 9.60 13.83 -20.75
CA SER A 177 8.86 14.49 -21.86
C SER A 177 9.62 15.68 -22.45
#